data_AF-A0A1M7Y6V4-F1
#
_entry.id   AF-A0A1M7Y6V4-F1
#
_cell.length_a   1.000
_cell.length_b   1.000
_cell.length_c   1.000
_cell.angle_alpha   90.00
_cell.angle_beta   90.00
_cell.angle_gamma   90.00
#
_symmetry.space_group_name_H-M   'P 1'
#
loop_
_entity.id
_entity.type
_entity.pdbx_description
1 polymer ?
#
loop_
_entity_poly.entity_id
_entity_poly.type
_entity_poly.pdbx_seq_one_letter_code
_entity_poly.pdbx_strand_id
1 'polypeptide(L)'
;MYDLERTKKVIIIMFGLSAVSLILAFVGFAGGGEELIRYGFMNNPGHAILMFVSAGVFLISLLTGVGFRALSKDIAEVLKCIDNSRNSSKS
;
A
#
# COMPACT_ATOMS: atom_id res chain seq x y z
N MET A 1 12.18 -20.39 -2.08
CA MET A 1 10.86 -20.46 -1.43
C MET A 1 10.74 -19.55 -0.20
N TYR A 2 11.84 -19.18 0.48
CA TYR A 2 11.86 -18.27 1.65
C TYR A 2 11.54 -16.79 1.35
N ASP A 3 11.91 -16.26 0.16
CA ASP A 3 11.65 -14.85 -0.18
C ASP A 3 10.16 -14.54 -0.41
N LEU A 4 9.40 -15.48 -0.98
CA LEU A 4 7.99 -15.26 -1.33
C LEU A 4 7.12 -15.05 -0.08
N GLU A 5 7.46 -15.73 1.02
CA GLU A 5 6.77 -15.62 2.30
C GLU A 5 7.06 -14.29 3.00
N ARG A 6 8.30 -13.81 2.87
CA ARG A 6 8.71 -12.49 3.36
C ARG A 6 8.00 -11.38 2.60
N THR A 7 7.92 -11.48 1.26
CA THR A 7 7.18 -10.52 0.42
C THR A 7 5.70 -10.48 0.77
N LYS A 8 5.07 -11.64 1.02
CA LYS A 8 3.67 -11.68 1.49
C LYS A 8 3.46 -10.95 2.82
N LYS A 9 4.35 -11.15 3.81
CA LYS A 9 4.27 -10.42 5.09
C LYS A 9 4.43 -8.91 4.90
N VAL A 10 5.36 -8.48 4.05
CA VAL A 10 5.57 -7.06 3.74
C VAL A 10 4.33 -6.46 3.07
N ILE A 11 3.70 -7.16 2.12
CA ILE A 11 2.46 -6.70 1.49
C ILE A 11 1.36 -6.47 2.53
N ILE A 12 1.17 -7.42 3.46
CA ILE A 12 0.16 -7.30 4.52
C ILE A 12 0.45 -6.08 5.42
N ILE A 13 1.71 -5.89 5.81
CA ILE A 13 2.12 -4.74 6.62
C ILE A 13 1.86 -3.42 5.87
N MET A 14 2.15 -3.35 4.58
CA MET A 14 1.87 -2.17 3.75
C MET A 14 0.38 -1.85 3.66
N PHE A 15 -0.48 -2.87 3.52
CA PHE A 15 -1.93 -2.68 3.58
C PHE A 15 -2.42 -2.25 4.96
N GLY A 16 -1.81 -2.76 6.03
CA GLY A 16 -2.13 -2.31 7.39
C GLY A 16 -1.73 -0.84 7.60
N LEU A 17 -0.54 -0.46 7.15
CA LEU A 17 -0.05 0.91 7.22
C LEU A 17 -0.95 1.85 6.41
N SER A 18 -1.35 1.45 5.21
CA SER A 18 -2.25 2.25 4.37
C SER A 18 -3.59 2.49 5.07
N ALA A 19 -4.19 1.47 5.69
CA ALA A 19 -5.43 1.63 6.44
C ALA A 19 -5.29 2.62 7.61
N VAL A 20 -4.21 2.53 8.38
CA VAL A 20 -3.94 3.47 9.50
C VAL A 20 -3.72 4.89 8.98
N SER A 21 -2.93 5.05 7.92
CA SER A 21 -2.71 6.34 7.28
C SER A 21 -4.00 6.96 6.72
N LEU A 22 -4.92 6.15 6.19
CA LEU A 22 -6.21 6.64 5.73
C LEU A 22 -7.06 7.17 6.91
N ILE A 23 -7.07 6.47 8.04
CA ILE A 23 -7.79 6.93 9.25
C ILE A 23 -7.21 8.27 9.73
N LEU A 24 -5.88 8.38 9.79
CA LEU A 24 -5.22 9.63 10.16
C LEU A 24 -5.54 10.75 9.17
N ALA A 25 -5.58 10.46 7.86
CA ALA A 25 -5.97 11.45 6.85
C ALA A 25 -7.40 11.97 7.09
N PHE A 26 -8.34 11.07 7.44
CA PHE A 26 -9.71 11.46 7.80
C PHE A 26 -9.77 12.30 9.08
N VAL A 27 -8.98 11.97 10.10
CA VAL A 27 -8.90 12.78 11.33
C VAL A 27 -8.37 14.19 11.02
N GLY A 28 -7.34 14.29 10.17
CA GLY A 28 -6.83 15.58 9.71
C GLY A 28 -7.85 16.38 8.90
N PHE A 29 -8.62 15.69 8.05
CA PHE A 29 -9.72 16.31 7.30
C PHE A 29 -10.79 16.87 8.24
N ALA A 30 -11.30 16.06 9.16
CA ALA A 30 -12.35 16.45 10.11
C ALA A 30 -11.90 17.53 11.10
N GLY A 31 -10.61 17.55 11.48
CA GLY A 31 -10.07 18.51 12.44
C GLY A 31 -9.73 19.89 11.86
N GLY A 32 -9.72 20.06 10.54
CA GLY A 32 -9.39 21.35 9.93
C GLY A 32 -9.02 21.31 8.44
N GLY A 33 -8.87 20.13 7.86
CA GLY A 33 -8.67 19.98 6.42
C GLY A 33 -9.91 20.32 5.59
N GLU A 34 -11.12 20.11 6.10
CA GLU A 34 -12.36 20.51 5.42
C GLU A 34 -12.39 22.02 5.17
N GLU A 35 -12.04 22.82 6.19
CA GLU A 35 -12.05 24.27 6.11
C GLU A 35 -11.07 24.78 5.03
N LEU A 36 -9.90 24.16 4.95
CA LEU A 36 -8.91 24.49 3.93
C LEU A 36 -9.43 24.18 2.52
N ILE A 37 -10.04 23.01 2.31
CA ILE A 37 -10.52 22.59 0.98
C ILE A 37 -11.72 23.43 0.54
N ARG A 38 -12.60 23.77 1.49
CA ARG A 38 -13.88 24.41 1.20
C ARG A 38 -13.82 25.93 1.15
N TYR A 39 -13.01 26.54 2.02
CA TYR A 39 -12.94 27.99 2.18
C TYR A 39 -11.58 28.58 1.81
N GLY A 40 -10.56 27.76 1.55
CA GLY A 40 -9.22 28.22 1.18
C GLY A 40 -8.41 28.81 2.35
N PHE A 41 -8.94 28.77 3.57
CA PHE A 41 -8.28 29.27 4.77
C PHE A 41 -8.05 28.15 5.78
N MET A 42 -6.93 28.23 6.50
CA MET A 42 -6.46 27.19 7.39
C MET A 42 -6.52 27.67 8.84
N ASN A 43 -7.56 27.27 9.58
CA ASN A 43 -7.70 27.62 10.99
C ASN A 43 -6.77 26.77 11.86
N ASN A 44 -6.58 25.49 11.50
CA ASN A 44 -5.67 24.59 12.20
C ASN A 44 -4.63 23.98 11.23
N PRO A 45 -3.44 24.59 11.10
CA PRO A 45 -2.40 24.14 10.17
C PRO A 45 -1.91 22.71 10.47
N GLY A 46 -1.90 22.30 11.74
CA GLY A 46 -1.45 20.96 12.13
C GLY A 46 -2.33 19.85 11.54
N HIS A 47 -3.65 20.03 11.58
CA HIS A 47 -4.59 19.03 11.05
C HIS A 47 -4.56 18.94 9.53
N ALA A 48 -4.37 20.06 8.83
CA ALA A 48 -4.21 20.05 7.38
C ALA A 48 -2.90 19.36 6.95
N ILE A 49 -1.78 19.64 7.62
CA ILE A 49 -0.51 18.94 7.36
C ILE A 49 -0.68 17.44 7.60
N LEU A 50 -1.30 17.07 8.73
CA LEU A 50 -1.58 15.68 9.05
C LEU A 50 -2.45 15.02 7.97
N MET A 51 -3.48 15.70 7.46
CA MET A 51 -4.30 15.20 6.36
C MET A 51 -3.47 14.88 5.11
N PHE A 52 -2.68 15.84 4.62
CA PHE A 52 -1.92 15.66 3.37
C PHE A 52 -0.80 14.64 3.49
N VAL A 53 -0.04 14.68 4.59
CA VAL A 53 1.05 13.71 4.82
C VAL A 53 0.48 12.30 4.93
N SER A 54 -0.60 12.12 5.69
CA SER A 54 -1.23 10.81 5.87
C SER A 54 -1.84 10.29 4.55
N ALA A 55 -2.48 11.17 3.77
CA ALA A 55 -3.00 10.83 2.45
C ALA A 55 -1.88 10.44 1.47
N GLY A 56 -0.74 11.13 1.51
CA GLY A 56 0.45 10.79 0.71
C GLY A 56 1.01 9.42 1.08
N VAL A 57 1.18 9.14 2.38
CA VAL A 57 1.65 7.84 2.87
C VAL A 57 0.66 6.74 2.49
N PHE A 58 -0.65 6.99 2.60
CA PHE A 58 -1.68 6.06 2.14
C PHE A 58 -1.53 5.70 0.65
N LEU A 59 -1.38 6.69 -0.22
CA LEU A 59 -1.23 6.46 -1.66
C LEU A 59 0.03 5.65 -1.99
N ILE A 60 1.18 6.01 -1.41
CA ILE A 60 2.44 5.31 -1.66
C ILE A 60 2.34 3.86 -1.16
N SER A 61 1.91 3.66 0.08
CA SER A 61 1.79 2.31 0.66
C SER A 61 0.78 1.43 -0.08
N LEU A 62 -0.34 1.99 -0.53
CA LEU A 62 -1.33 1.28 -1.33
C LEU A 62 -0.75 0.86 -2.69
N LEU A 63 -0.12 1.79 -3.42
CA LEU A 63 0.48 1.52 -4.73
C LEU A 63 1.59 0.48 -4.63
N THR A 64 2.48 0.62 -3.63
CA THR A 64 3.56 -0.34 -3.37
C THR A 64 3.00 -1.72 -2.99
N GLY A 65 1.97 -1.77 -2.14
CA GLY A 65 1.32 -3.03 -1.75
C GLY A 65 0.65 -3.75 -2.93
N VAL A 66 -0.06 -3.03 -3.79
CA VAL A 66 -0.68 -3.57 -5.01
C VAL A 66 0.38 -4.02 -6.01
N GLY A 67 1.41 -3.20 -6.25
CA GLY A 67 2.52 -3.52 -7.16
C GLY A 67 3.25 -4.80 -6.75
N PHE A 68 3.61 -4.91 -5.46
CA PHE A 68 4.25 -6.13 -4.95
C PHE A 68 3.34 -7.36 -5.04
N ARG A 69 2.03 -7.20 -4.84
CA ARG A 69 1.08 -8.30 -5.00
C ARG A 69 1.00 -8.78 -6.45
N ALA A 70 1.01 -7.86 -7.41
CA ALA A 70 1.03 -8.20 -8.84
C ALA A 70 2.32 -8.93 -9.22
N LEU A 71 3.48 -8.38 -8.84
CA LEU A 71 4.80 -8.99 -9.06
C LEU A 71 4.89 -10.39 -8.42
N SER A 72 4.38 -10.55 -7.20
CA SER A 72 4.40 -11.85 -6.51
C SER A 72 3.57 -12.92 -7.23
N LYS A 73 2.47 -12.53 -7.90
CA LYS A 73 1.67 -13.46 -8.70
C LYS A 73 2.42 -13.88 -9.97
N ASP A 74 3.00 -12.91 -10.67
CA ASP A 74 3.72 -13.15 -11.92
C ASP A 74 4.94 -14.06 -11.70
N ILE A 75 5.73 -13.78 -10.66
CA ILE A 75 6.86 -14.63 -10.27
C ILE A 75 6.41 -16.05 -9.91
N ALA A 76 5.30 -16.20 -9.20
CA ALA A 76 4.79 -17.52 -8.81
C ALA A 76 4.33 -18.34 -10.03
N GLU A 77 3.72 -17.68 -11.02
CA GLU A 77 3.29 -18.30 -12.27
C GLU A 77 4.49 -18.74 -13.12
N VAL A 78 5.49 -17.87 -13.28
CA VAL A 78 6.75 -18.21 -13.95
C VAL A 78 7.46 -19.40 -13.27
N LEU A 79 7.54 -19.40 -11.94
CA LEU A 79 8.14 -20.52 -11.20
C LEU A 79 7.40 -21.84 -11.46
N LYS A 80 6.06 -21.80 -11.49
CA LYS A 80 5.23 -22.99 -11.73
C LYS A 80 5.42 -23.54 -13.15
N CYS A 81 5.54 -22.67 -14.14
CA CYS A 81 5.85 -23.06 -15.52
C CYS A 81 7.22 -23.75 -15.64
N ILE A 82 8.25 -23.22 -14.96
CA ILE A 82 9.59 -23.83 -14.95
C ILE A 82 9.57 -25.21 -14.30
N ASP A 83 8.88 -25.36 -13.15
CA ASP A 83 8.82 -26.62 -12.42
C ASP A 83 8.08 -27.71 -13.22
N ASN A 84 6.97 -27.36 -13.87
CA ASN A 84 6.24 -28.27 -14.76
C ASN A 84 7.06 -28.71 -15.97
N SER A 85 7.81 -27.79 -16.60
CA SER A 85 8.70 -28.10 -17.72
C SER A 85 9.81 -29.09 -17.30
N ARG A 86 10.39 -28.88 -16.11
CA ARG A 86 11.43 -29.74 -15.56
C ARG A 86 10.94 -31.14 -15.19
N ASN A 87 9.70 -31.28 -14.76
CA ASN A 87 9.09 -32.59 -14.49
C ASN A 87 8.70 -33.33 -15.78
N SER A 88 8.32 -32.61 -16.83
CA SER A 88 8.03 -33.22 -18.14
C SER A 88 9.29 -33.73 -18.87
N SER A 89 10.47 -33.18 -18.58
CA SER A 89 11.73 -33.66 -19.18
C SER A 89 12.34 -34.87 -18.47
N LYS A 90 11.78 -35.28 -17.32
CA LYS A 90 12.22 -36.45 -16.55
C LYS A 90 11.31 -37.67 -16.74
N SER A 91 10.18 -37.51 -17.43
CA SER A 91 9.28 -38.59 -17.85
C SER A 91 9.57 -38.99 -19.28
#